data_AF-A0A854ZDV5-F1
#
_entry.id   AF-A0A854ZDV5-F1
#
_cell.length_a   1.000
_cell.length_b   1.000
_cell.length_c   1.000
_cell.angle_alpha   90.00
_cell.angle_beta   90.00
_cell.angle_gamma   90.00
#
_symmetry.space_group_name_H-M   'P 1'
#
loop_
_entity.id
_entity.type
_entity.pdbx_description
1 polymer ?
#
loop_
_entity_poly.entity_id
_entity_poly.type
_entity_poly.pdbx_seq_one_letter_code
_entity_poly.pdbx_strand_id
1 'polypeptide(L)'
;MNKAIDQSTFLEFYRNSVMNYSVAMKTAIRQRLQDEKKITFDQQTSLTDTDDFPVYFPSKKDVDLIIKDTTVNPKFSNFYENWEFIKLYKYSVPLFFESNKKISDLLNKLGLKEFNERDYRSSRILPIELKTAEPIYKHEAGKYIIKFVLQKSYFDREAQNSVDYRYPIVVYMDEKRHILEIRYDSLKYGSTQTGNSYEDIVVQCIQWLKNKLGIELFNCDHTDTINKLKDENDNTVKIYKQMMVLSSGGAAELTAAQGRDYLLPFIGELRELINENKDLFDKDPDIKQLLEQYLDDKEETADYPYIYVSWEQPVASQNYIVKITFDYLQYRYTTLQHLTGTCKDLGMERMNNAIEYLCKSGSFTKGAKI
;
A
#
# COMPACT_ATOMS: atom_id res chain seq x y z
N MET A 1 9.08 -20.58 21.49
CA MET A 1 8.55 -19.55 22.40
C MET A 1 9.36 -18.30 22.15
N ASN A 2 8.76 -17.23 21.61
CA ASN A 2 9.48 -15.98 21.35
C ASN A 2 9.79 -15.32 22.69
N LYS A 3 11.05 -14.95 22.93
CA LYS A 3 11.48 -14.34 24.19
C LYS A 3 11.42 -12.82 24.06
N ALA A 4 11.00 -12.15 25.14
CA ALA A 4 11.09 -10.71 25.22
C ALA A 4 12.57 -10.29 25.19
N ILE A 5 12.90 -9.34 24.32
CA ILE A 5 14.23 -8.71 24.27
C ILE A 5 14.31 -7.54 25.26
N ASP A 6 15.53 -7.15 25.63
CA ASP A 6 15.72 -6.00 26.51
C ASP A 6 15.26 -4.70 25.84
N GLN A 7 15.01 -3.67 26.66
CA GLN A 7 14.43 -2.43 26.19
C GLN A 7 15.35 -1.65 25.25
N SER A 8 16.67 -1.64 25.48
CA SER A 8 17.59 -0.91 24.61
C SER A 8 17.62 -1.53 23.22
N THR A 9 17.73 -2.86 23.14
CA THR A 9 17.69 -3.60 21.88
C THR A 9 16.34 -3.40 21.21
N PHE A 10 15.22 -3.48 21.93
CA PHE A 10 13.90 -3.25 21.35
C PHE A 10 13.73 -1.85 20.74
N LEU A 11 14.31 -0.82 21.35
CA LEU A 11 14.23 0.53 20.82
C LEU A 11 15.16 0.74 19.61
N GLU A 12 16.29 0.01 19.59
CA GLU A 12 17.19 -0.04 18.44
C GLU A 12 16.48 -0.53 17.17
N PHE A 13 15.55 -1.48 17.31
CA PHE A 13 14.69 -1.92 16.22
C PHE A 13 13.85 -0.78 15.63
N TYR A 14 13.29 0.13 16.44
CA TYR A 14 12.61 1.32 15.89
C TYR A 14 13.60 2.22 15.16
N ARG A 15 14.76 2.50 15.77
CA ARG A 15 15.79 3.35 15.16
C ARG A 15 16.18 2.83 13.79
N ASN A 16 16.57 1.57 13.70
CA ASN A 16 16.98 0.94 12.45
C ASN A 16 15.86 0.92 11.41
N SER A 17 14.61 0.79 11.82
CA SER A 17 13.47 0.83 10.90
C SER A 17 13.24 2.23 10.33
N VAL A 18 13.18 3.24 11.20
CA VAL A 18 12.77 4.60 10.83
C VAL A 18 13.92 5.38 10.17
N MET A 19 15.17 5.15 10.59
CA MET A 19 16.34 5.78 9.96
C MET A 19 16.49 5.40 8.49
N ASN A 20 15.99 4.21 8.14
CA ASN A 20 15.96 3.64 6.80
C ASN A 20 14.78 4.10 5.95
N TYR A 21 13.94 5.01 6.45
CA TYR A 21 12.90 5.65 5.65
C TYR A 21 13.48 6.78 4.78
N SER A 22 12.72 7.16 3.76
CA SER A 22 13.07 8.31 2.93
C SER A 22 13.12 9.60 3.74
N VAL A 23 13.86 10.60 3.26
CA VAL A 23 13.92 11.93 3.88
C VAL A 23 12.52 12.55 4.01
N ALA A 24 11.66 12.35 3.02
CA ALA A 24 10.28 12.81 3.06
C ALA A 24 9.49 12.18 4.23
N MET A 25 9.62 10.87 4.43
CA MET A 25 8.96 10.15 5.52
C MET A 25 9.48 10.58 6.90
N LYS A 26 10.81 10.71 7.05
CA LYS A 26 11.41 11.21 8.29
C LYS A 26 10.97 12.65 8.60
N THR A 27 10.86 13.49 7.57
CA THR A 27 10.34 14.85 7.68
C THR A 27 8.87 14.87 8.10
N ALA A 28 8.03 13.99 7.54
CA ALA A 28 6.63 13.85 7.93
C ALA A 28 6.49 13.36 9.37
N ILE A 29 7.31 12.40 9.80
CA ILE A 29 7.35 11.95 11.20
C ILE A 29 7.71 13.11 12.14
N ARG A 30 8.78 13.87 11.83
CA ARG A 30 9.16 15.04 12.61
C ARG A 30 8.03 16.07 12.68
N GLN A 31 7.36 16.34 11.55
CA GLN A 31 6.23 17.26 11.51
C GLN A 31 5.10 16.77 12.44
N ARG A 32 4.76 15.48 12.35
CA ARG A 32 3.71 14.89 13.17
C ARG A 32 4.05 14.89 14.66
N LEU A 33 5.30 14.59 15.03
CA LEU A 33 5.80 14.72 16.40
C LEU A 33 5.61 16.15 16.95
N GLN A 34 5.81 17.16 16.10
CA GLN A 34 5.59 18.56 16.46
C GLN A 34 4.09 18.87 16.59
N ASP A 35 3.27 18.43 15.64
CA ASP A 35 1.83 18.68 15.62
C ASP A 35 1.12 18.02 16.82
N GLU A 36 1.58 16.84 17.23
CA GLU A 36 1.12 16.12 18.44
C GLU A 36 1.77 16.64 19.74
N LYS A 37 2.52 17.76 19.67
CA LYS A 37 3.22 18.39 20.79
C LYS A 37 4.15 17.43 21.57
N LYS A 38 4.74 16.45 20.87
CA LYS A 38 5.75 15.54 21.44
C LYS A 38 7.16 16.16 21.39
N ILE A 39 7.41 17.02 20.41
CA ILE A 39 8.66 17.79 20.31
C ILE A 39 8.37 19.27 20.11
N THR A 40 9.36 20.10 20.43
CA THR A 40 9.31 21.54 20.20
C THR A 40 10.67 22.05 19.71
N PHE A 41 10.65 23.17 18.99
CA PHE A 41 11.83 23.94 18.62
C PHE A 41 11.86 25.29 19.35
N ASP A 42 10.86 25.55 20.18
CA ASP A 42 10.80 26.69 21.09
C ASP A 42 11.37 26.26 22.44
N GLN A 43 12.32 27.04 22.95
CA GLN A 43 12.93 26.80 24.25
C GLN A 43 12.00 27.22 25.39
N GLN A 44 10.96 28.01 25.10
CA GLN A 44 9.97 28.42 26.09
C GLN A 44 8.95 27.32 26.34
N THR A 45 8.75 26.96 27.61
CA THR A 45 7.70 26.05 28.06
C THR A 45 6.33 26.75 28.11
N SER A 46 5.30 26.06 27.65
CA SER A 46 3.89 26.47 27.75
C SER A 46 3.24 25.94 29.03
N LEU A 47 2.19 26.62 29.51
CA LEU A 47 1.38 26.18 30.66
C LEU A 47 0.65 24.84 30.42
N THR A 48 0.53 24.42 29.16
CA THR A 48 -0.10 23.13 28.79
C THR A 48 0.89 21.98 28.67
N ASP A 49 2.19 22.25 28.87
CA ASP A 49 3.22 21.24 28.74
C ASP A 49 3.19 20.30 29.96
N THR A 50 3.63 19.07 29.72
CA THR A 50 3.76 18.02 30.74
C THR A 50 5.23 17.79 31.07
N ASP A 51 5.53 17.15 32.19
CA ASP A 51 6.91 16.80 32.55
C ASP A 51 7.62 15.93 31.50
N ASP A 52 6.85 15.26 30.64
CA ASP A 52 7.35 14.36 29.61
C ASP A 52 7.44 14.99 28.21
N PHE A 53 6.61 16.00 27.90
CA PHE A 53 6.45 16.57 26.56
C PHE A 53 6.03 18.04 26.59
N PRO A 54 6.47 18.86 25.62
CA PRO A 54 7.29 18.52 24.46
C PRO A 54 8.80 18.45 24.77
N VAL A 55 9.54 17.58 24.07
CA VAL A 55 11.02 17.55 24.14
C VAL A 55 11.60 18.59 23.20
N TYR A 56 12.49 19.45 23.72
CA TYR A 56 13.14 20.51 22.94
C TYR A 56 14.25 19.97 22.04
N PHE A 57 14.28 20.45 20.79
CA PHE A 57 15.39 20.29 19.85
C PHE A 57 15.84 21.66 19.31
N PRO A 58 17.15 21.91 19.15
CA PRO A 58 17.66 23.23 18.78
C PRO A 58 17.39 23.61 17.32
N SER A 59 17.15 22.64 16.44
CA SER A 59 17.02 22.88 15.01
C SER A 59 16.09 21.88 14.35
N LYS A 60 15.11 22.40 13.61
CA LYS A 60 14.19 21.61 12.78
C LYS A 60 14.83 20.99 11.54
N LYS A 61 16.05 21.44 11.18
CA LYS A 61 16.79 20.98 10.00
C LYS A 61 17.46 19.63 10.25
N ASP A 62 17.76 19.30 11.51
CA ASP A 62 18.48 18.08 11.89
C ASP A 62 17.53 16.90 12.06
N VAL A 63 16.78 16.57 11.00
CA VAL A 63 15.74 15.53 11.02
C VAL A 63 16.30 14.19 11.49
N ASP A 64 17.49 13.81 11.03
CA ASP A 64 18.10 12.53 11.41
C ASP A 64 18.49 12.47 12.89
N LEU A 65 18.93 13.58 13.49
CA LEU A 65 19.21 13.64 14.92
C LEU A 65 17.93 13.45 15.73
N ILE A 66 16.87 14.19 15.37
CA ILE A 66 15.56 14.09 16.03
C ILE A 66 15.05 12.66 15.98
N ILE A 67 15.08 12.01 14.80
CA ILE A 67 14.63 10.63 14.63
C ILE A 67 15.50 9.66 15.44
N LYS A 68 16.83 9.80 15.42
CA LYS A 68 17.72 8.94 16.23
C LYS A 68 17.39 9.02 17.70
N ASP A 69 17.21 10.23 18.23
CA ASP A 69 17.00 10.46 19.66
C ASP A 69 15.60 10.00 20.12
N THR A 70 14.58 10.29 19.32
CA THR A 70 13.19 9.93 19.66
C THR A 70 12.92 8.44 19.52
N THR A 71 13.51 7.74 18.53
CA THR A 71 13.32 6.29 18.36
C THR A 71 13.93 5.45 19.46
N VAL A 72 15.01 5.93 20.10
CA VAL A 72 15.65 5.26 21.25
C VAL A 72 15.12 5.73 22.59
N ASN A 73 14.16 6.65 22.60
CA ASN A 73 13.55 7.17 23.82
C ASN A 73 12.22 6.45 24.09
N PRO A 74 12.10 5.71 25.21
CA PRO A 74 10.90 4.94 25.54
C PRO A 74 9.61 5.76 25.54
N LYS A 75 9.69 7.05 25.89
CA LYS A 75 8.52 7.95 25.95
C LYS A 75 7.80 8.08 24.61
N PHE A 76 8.52 7.91 23.50
CA PHE A 76 7.97 8.02 22.14
C PHE A 76 7.52 6.68 21.55
N SER A 77 7.61 5.57 22.30
CA SER A 77 7.28 4.23 21.76
C SER A 77 5.84 4.13 21.27
N ASN A 78 4.89 4.78 21.95
CA ASN A 78 3.49 4.80 21.55
C ASN A 78 3.28 5.54 20.22
N PHE A 79 3.99 6.65 20.00
CA PHE A 79 3.98 7.39 18.75
C PHE A 79 4.44 6.50 17.58
N TYR A 80 5.58 5.82 17.72
CA TYR A 80 6.10 4.96 16.65
C TYR A 80 5.23 3.72 16.42
N GLU A 81 4.66 3.16 17.48
CA GLU A 81 3.71 2.07 17.36
C GLU A 81 2.44 2.49 16.60
N ASN A 82 1.89 3.67 16.92
CA ASN A 82 0.74 4.26 16.23
C ASN A 82 1.07 4.61 14.77
N TRP A 83 2.26 5.17 14.52
CA TRP A 83 2.75 5.50 13.18
C TRP A 83 2.74 4.29 12.24
N GLU A 84 3.16 3.12 12.72
CA GLU A 84 3.10 1.88 11.93
C GLU A 84 1.66 1.47 11.55
N PHE A 85 0.62 1.87 12.29
CA PHE A 85 -0.77 1.59 11.87
C PHE A 85 -1.21 2.47 10.69
N ILE A 86 -0.72 3.70 10.62
CA ILE A 86 -1.33 4.76 9.80
C ILE A 86 -0.41 5.33 8.72
N LYS A 87 0.83 4.87 8.63
CA LYS A 87 1.76 5.28 7.57
C LYS A 87 1.33 4.72 6.22
N LEU A 88 1.82 5.36 5.15
CA LEU A 88 1.78 4.81 3.80
C LEU A 88 2.68 3.57 3.72
N TYR A 89 2.13 2.49 3.17
CA TYR A 89 2.85 1.27 2.83
C TYR A 89 3.06 1.20 1.32
N LYS A 90 4.20 0.66 0.90
CA LYS A 90 4.53 0.56 -0.53
C LYS A 90 3.63 -0.40 -1.30
N TYR A 91 3.22 -1.51 -0.69
CA TYR A 91 2.39 -2.51 -1.35
C TYR A 91 1.11 -2.77 -0.58
N SER A 92 0.06 -3.12 -1.32
CA SER A 92 -1.14 -3.69 -0.74
C SER A 92 -1.83 -4.71 -1.64
N VAL A 93 -2.52 -5.67 -1.01
CA VAL A 93 -3.29 -6.72 -1.68
C VAL A 93 -4.74 -6.64 -1.19
N PRO A 94 -5.68 -6.16 -2.03
CA PRO A 94 -7.09 -6.12 -1.71
C PRO A 94 -7.76 -7.48 -1.86
N LEU A 95 -8.65 -7.80 -0.92
CA LEU A 95 -9.49 -8.99 -0.89
C LEU A 95 -10.89 -8.59 -0.42
N PHE A 96 -11.87 -9.44 -0.71
CA PHE A 96 -13.20 -9.34 -0.14
C PHE A 96 -13.36 -10.37 0.97
N PHE A 97 -14.21 -10.08 1.95
CA PHE A 97 -14.45 -11.01 3.04
C PHE A 97 -15.91 -11.12 3.43
N GLU A 98 -16.30 -12.30 3.90
CA GLU A 98 -17.58 -12.54 4.54
C GLU A 98 -17.39 -13.09 5.94
N SER A 99 -18.26 -12.66 6.83
CA SER A 99 -18.26 -13.07 8.23
C SER A 99 -19.69 -13.19 8.73
N ASN A 100 -19.96 -14.25 9.49
CA ASN A 100 -21.22 -14.46 10.17
C ASN A 100 -21.33 -13.68 11.49
N LYS A 101 -20.26 -13.01 11.92
CA LYS A 101 -20.18 -12.23 13.15
C LYS A 101 -19.50 -10.88 12.89
N LYS A 102 -19.74 -9.93 13.79
CA LYS A 102 -19.00 -8.66 13.76
C LYS A 102 -17.51 -8.90 13.96
N ILE A 103 -16.69 -8.12 13.28
CA ILE A 103 -15.23 -8.25 13.41
C ILE A 103 -14.78 -8.01 14.85
N SER A 104 -15.39 -7.06 15.56
CA SER A 104 -15.13 -6.83 17.00
C SER A 104 -15.32 -8.09 17.85
N ASP A 105 -16.38 -8.87 17.59
CA ASP A 105 -16.68 -10.07 18.36
C ASP A 105 -15.65 -11.17 18.11
N LEU A 106 -15.15 -11.27 16.87
CA LEU A 106 -14.11 -12.22 16.50
C LEU A 106 -12.77 -11.86 17.15
N LEU A 107 -12.39 -10.58 17.12
CA LEU A 107 -11.16 -10.08 17.76
C LEU A 107 -11.20 -10.26 19.28
N ASN A 108 -12.33 -9.94 19.91
CA ASN A 108 -12.54 -10.14 21.35
C ASN A 108 -12.49 -11.62 21.74
N LYS A 109 -13.12 -12.51 20.95
CA LYS A 109 -13.07 -13.96 21.19
C LYS A 109 -11.64 -14.51 21.11
N LEU A 110 -10.80 -13.95 20.23
CA LEU A 110 -9.39 -14.31 20.14
C LEU A 110 -8.54 -13.73 21.28
N GLY A 111 -9.09 -12.83 22.09
CA GLY A 111 -8.33 -12.12 23.12
C GLY A 111 -7.25 -11.21 22.54
N LEU A 112 -7.44 -10.73 21.31
CA LEU A 112 -6.49 -9.84 20.65
C LEU A 112 -6.41 -8.52 21.41
N LYS A 113 -5.19 -8.00 21.61
CA LYS A 113 -4.99 -6.76 22.36
C LYS A 113 -5.29 -5.55 21.48
N GLU A 114 -6.18 -4.69 21.96
CA GLU A 114 -6.41 -3.39 21.35
C GLU A 114 -5.26 -2.42 21.66
N PHE A 115 -4.82 -1.69 20.65
CA PHE A 115 -3.85 -0.62 20.78
C PHE A 115 -4.53 0.64 21.31
N ASN A 116 -4.09 1.08 22.48
CA ASN A 116 -4.45 2.36 23.07
C ASN A 116 -3.16 3.17 23.27
N GLU A 117 -3.08 4.35 22.65
CA GLU A 117 -1.88 5.19 22.66
C GLU A 117 -1.51 5.68 24.07
N ARG A 118 -2.49 5.86 24.97
CA ARG A 118 -2.26 6.35 26.33
C ARG A 118 -1.64 5.29 27.25
N ASP A 119 -2.02 4.04 27.04
CA ASP A 119 -1.66 2.92 27.93
C ASP A 119 -0.75 1.88 27.24
N TYR A 120 -0.20 2.23 26.07
CA TYR A 120 0.60 1.30 25.30
C TYR A 120 1.86 0.87 26.07
N ARG A 121 1.99 -0.43 26.26
CA ARG A 121 3.19 -1.09 26.75
C ARG A 121 3.57 -2.20 25.78
N SER A 122 4.77 -2.10 25.23
CA SER A 122 5.34 -3.10 24.35
C SER A 122 5.56 -4.43 25.09
N SER A 123 5.20 -5.54 24.46
CA SER A 123 5.59 -6.88 24.91
C SER A 123 7.09 -7.13 24.76
N ARG A 124 7.77 -6.33 23.94
CA ARG A 124 9.17 -6.50 23.49
C ARG A 124 9.42 -7.87 22.86
N ILE A 125 8.38 -8.46 22.29
CA ILE A 125 8.47 -9.72 21.55
C ILE A 125 8.44 -9.37 20.06
N LEU A 126 9.49 -9.74 19.33
CA LEU A 126 9.57 -9.57 17.88
C LEU A 126 9.74 -10.95 17.21
N PRO A 127 8.66 -11.56 16.71
CA PRO A 127 8.71 -12.84 16.01
C PRO A 127 9.44 -12.71 14.66
N ILE A 128 10.09 -13.78 14.22
CA ILE A 128 10.69 -13.84 12.87
C ILE A 128 9.64 -14.25 11.81
N GLU A 129 8.66 -15.06 12.22
CA GLU A 129 7.64 -15.66 11.35
C GLU A 129 6.23 -15.22 11.78
N LEU A 130 5.38 -14.97 10.78
CA LEU A 130 4.01 -14.46 10.99
C LEU A 130 3.14 -15.45 11.79
N LYS A 131 3.29 -16.76 11.55
CA LYS A 131 2.57 -17.80 12.29
C LYS A 131 2.77 -17.75 13.81
N THR A 132 3.89 -17.18 14.27
CA THR A 132 4.24 -17.03 15.70
C THR A 132 4.00 -15.61 16.21
N ALA A 133 3.53 -14.72 15.36
CA ALA A 133 3.26 -13.34 15.73
C ALA A 133 1.94 -13.20 16.47
N GLU A 134 1.96 -12.39 17.51
CA GLU A 134 0.79 -11.96 18.25
C GLU A 134 0.43 -10.55 17.78
N PRO A 135 -0.55 -10.41 16.86
CA PRO A 135 -0.94 -9.10 16.38
C PRO A 135 -1.66 -8.30 17.45
N ILE A 136 -1.59 -6.99 17.30
CA ILE A 136 -2.43 -6.02 18.01
C ILE A 136 -3.36 -5.36 17.00
N TYR A 137 -4.50 -4.83 17.45
CA TYR A 137 -5.42 -4.15 16.53
C TYR A 137 -5.75 -2.75 17.01
N LYS A 138 -6.13 -1.88 16.08
CA LYS A 138 -6.75 -0.58 16.32
C LYS A 138 -8.09 -0.56 15.60
N HIS A 139 -9.09 0.11 16.14
CA HIS A 139 -10.35 0.31 15.44
C HIS A 139 -10.78 1.78 15.47
N GLU A 140 -11.42 2.23 14.40
CA GLU A 140 -11.98 3.57 14.29
C GLU A 140 -13.12 3.56 13.28
N ALA A 141 -14.30 4.04 13.68
CA ALA A 141 -15.46 4.22 12.79
C ALA A 141 -15.83 2.97 11.94
N GLY A 142 -15.81 1.77 12.53
CA GLY A 142 -16.14 0.51 11.84
C GLY A 142 -15.04 -0.02 10.92
N LYS A 143 -13.85 0.59 10.95
CA LYS A 143 -12.64 0.10 10.30
C LYS A 143 -11.74 -0.54 11.35
N TYR A 144 -11.21 -1.71 11.05
CA TYR A 144 -10.29 -2.44 11.93
C TYR A 144 -8.94 -2.58 11.25
N ILE A 145 -7.87 -2.34 12.01
CA ILE A 145 -6.51 -2.40 11.52
C ILE A 145 -5.75 -3.39 12.41
N ILE A 146 -5.49 -4.59 11.90
CA ILE A 146 -4.74 -5.63 12.61
C ILE A 146 -3.28 -5.52 12.18
N LYS A 147 -2.36 -5.30 13.12
CA LYS A 147 -0.94 -5.12 12.84
C LYS A 147 -0.11 -6.27 13.39
N PHE A 148 0.63 -6.91 12.49
CA PHE A 148 1.71 -7.85 12.79
C PHE A 148 3.03 -7.11 12.71
N VAL A 149 3.98 -7.42 13.58
CA VAL A 149 5.34 -6.87 13.50
C VAL A 149 6.32 -8.02 13.54
N LEU A 150 7.14 -8.14 12.49
CA LEU A 150 8.19 -9.15 12.40
C LEU A 150 9.57 -8.52 12.60
N GLN A 151 10.52 -9.29 13.12
CA GLN A 151 11.94 -8.98 13.03
C GLN A 151 12.49 -9.47 11.68
N LYS A 152 13.14 -8.57 10.95
CA LYS A 152 13.89 -8.85 9.73
C LYS A 152 15.31 -8.30 9.85
N SER A 153 16.21 -8.82 9.04
CA SER A 153 17.63 -8.47 9.02
C SER A 153 18.11 -8.25 7.59
N TYR A 154 18.98 -7.27 7.37
CA TYR A 154 19.71 -7.11 6.12
C TYR A 154 21.19 -6.86 6.41
N PHE A 155 22.05 -7.19 5.45
CA PHE A 155 23.48 -6.93 5.57
C PHE A 155 23.82 -5.55 5.01
N ASP A 156 24.30 -4.66 5.87
CA ASP A 156 24.86 -3.37 5.47
C ASP A 156 26.29 -3.59 4.97
N ARG A 157 26.49 -3.39 3.66
CA ARG A 157 27.80 -3.59 3.03
C ARG A 157 28.80 -2.50 3.38
N GLU A 158 28.34 -1.29 3.72
CA GLU A 158 29.23 -0.19 4.07
C GLU A 158 29.72 -0.37 5.51
N ALA A 159 28.80 -0.66 6.44
CA ALA A 159 29.12 -0.88 7.85
C ALA A 159 29.64 -2.31 8.16
N GLN A 160 29.61 -3.23 7.18
CA GLN A 160 30.03 -4.63 7.32
C GLN A 160 29.35 -5.35 8.48
N ASN A 161 28.06 -5.08 8.71
CA ASN A 161 27.30 -5.66 9.80
C ASN A 161 25.87 -6.05 9.38
N SER A 162 25.24 -6.91 10.19
CA SER A 162 23.82 -7.21 10.06
C SER A 162 23.02 -6.16 10.84
N VAL A 163 22.01 -5.58 10.19
CA VAL A 163 21.11 -4.61 10.79
C VAL A 163 19.73 -5.24 10.95
N ASP A 164 19.31 -5.39 12.19
CA ASP A 164 17.97 -5.85 12.56
C ASP A 164 16.97 -4.70 12.58
N TYR A 165 15.78 -4.93 12.02
CA TYR A 165 14.72 -3.94 11.90
C TYR A 165 13.32 -4.55 12.02
N ARG A 166 12.34 -3.68 12.28
CA ARG A 166 10.91 -4.01 12.37
C ARG A 166 10.30 -4.01 10.99
N TYR A 167 9.56 -5.05 10.69
CA TYR A 167 8.80 -5.19 9.47
C TYR A 167 7.32 -5.31 9.80
N PRO A 168 6.61 -4.17 9.91
CA PRO A 168 5.18 -4.17 10.18
C PRO A 168 4.40 -4.58 8.93
N ILE A 169 3.37 -5.40 9.15
CA ILE A 169 2.37 -5.81 8.16
C ILE A 169 1.01 -5.47 8.75
N VAL A 170 0.18 -4.78 7.98
CA VAL A 170 -1.12 -4.30 8.44
C VAL A 170 -2.23 -4.93 7.60
N VAL A 171 -3.23 -5.48 8.25
CA VAL A 171 -4.49 -5.89 7.63
C VAL A 171 -5.54 -4.85 7.96
N TYR A 172 -5.89 -4.04 6.97
CA TYR A 172 -7.00 -3.08 7.05
C TYR A 172 -8.30 -3.80 6.68
N MET A 173 -9.36 -3.59 7.46
CA MET A 173 -10.68 -4.19 7.23
C MET A 173 -11.76 -3.12 7.32
N ASP A 174 -12.57 -3.02 6.28
CA ASP A 174 -13.75 -2.17 6.22
C ASP A 174 -15.01 -3.05 6.31
N GLU A 175 -15.60 -3.10 7.51
CA GLU A 175 -16.76 -3.95 7.79
C GLU A 175 -18.00 -3.54 6.98
N LYS A 176 -18.15 -2.24 6.69
CA LYS A 176 -19.30 -1.73 5.92
C LYS A 176 -19.25 -2.15 4.46
N ARG A 177 -18.06 -2.22 3.89
CA ARG A 177 -17.85 -2.53 2.46
C ARG A 177 -17.48 -3.99 2.20
N HIS A 178 -17.24 -4.78 3.24
CA HIS A 178 -16.76 -6.17 3.13
C HIS A 178 -15.42 -6.29 2.38
N ILE A 179 -14.55 -5.29 2.56
CA ILE A 179 -13.23 -5.20 1.92
C ILE A 179 -12.15 -5.33 2.98
N LEU A 180 -11.10 -6.07 2.65
CA LEU A 180 -9.88 -6.19 3.43
C LEU A 180 -8.67 -5.88 2.54
N GLU A 181 -7.63 -5.29 3.11
CA GLU A 181 -6.39 -4.98 2.40
C GLU A 181 -5.17 -5.33 3.26
N ILE A 182 -4.30 -6.21 2.75
CA ILE A 182 -3.02 -6.57 3.39
C ILE A 182 -1.96 -5.61 2.90
N ARG A 183 -1.34 -4.84 3.80
CA ARG A 183 -0.41 -3.73 3.52
C ARG A 183 0.98 -4.04 4.08
N TYR A 184 2.01 -3.85 3.28
CA TYR A 184 3.41 -4.12 3.65
C TYR A 184 4.41 -3.31 2.83
N ASP A 185 5.63 -3.16 3.35
CA ASP A 185 6.72 -2.44 2.67
C ASP A 185 7.65 -3.37 1.88
N SER A 186 8.53 -2.81 1.04
CA SER A 186 9.58 -3.62 0.43
C SER A 186 10.54 -4.19 1.47
N LEU A 187 10.99 -5.42 1.24
CA LEU A 187 12.12 -6.00 1.94
C LEU A 187 13.41 -5.26 1.54
N LYS A 188 14.37 -5.19 2.47
CA LYS A 188 15.67 -4.56 2.22
C LYS A 188 16.53 -5.48 1.34
N TYR A 189 17.33 -4.87 0.46
CA TYR A 189 18.24 -5.60 -0.43
C TYR A 189 19.25 -6.40 0.38
N GLY A 190 19.47 -7.67 0.02
CA GLY A 190 20.34 -8.57 0.79
C GLY A 190 19.74 -9.04 2.12
N SER A 191 18.42 -8.99 2.28
CA SER A 191 17.73 -9.64 3.40
C SER A 191 18.08 -11.13 3.43
N THR A 192 18.74 -11.56 4.50
CA THR A 192 19.36 -12.89 4.64
C THR A 192 18.39 -13.98 5.06
N GLN A 193 17.16 -13.62 5.43
CA GLN A 193 16.16 -14.61 5.83
C GLN A 193 15.62 -15.35 4.60
N THR A 194 16.15 -16.55 4.38
CA THR A 194 15.61 -17.58 3.50
C THR A 194 14.16 -17.90 3.88
N GLY A 195 13.22 -17.75 2.94
CA GLY A 195 11.84 -18.26 3.09
C GLY A 195 10.74 -17.25 3.46
N ASN A 196 10.86 -15.97 3.11
CA ASN A 196 9.72 -15.05 3.16
C ASN A 196 9.74 -14.09 1.95
N SER A 197 9.30 -14.60 0.81
CA SER A 197 8.93 -13.78 -0.34
C SER A 197 7.72 -12.88 0.01
N TYR A 198 7.41 -11.88 -0.83
CA TYR A 198 6.17 -11.10 -0.67
C TYR A 198 4.92 -12.00 -0.71
N GLU A 199 4.96 -13.07 -1.50
CA GLU A 199 3.93 -14.10 -1.57
C GLU A 199 3.72 -14.79 -0.23
N ASP A 200 4.80 -15.21 0.43
CA ASP A 200 4.71 -15.88 1.74
C ASP A 200 4.05 -14.99 2.79
N ILE A 201 4.31 -13.68 2.76
CA ILE A 201 3.67 -12.71 3.67
C ILE A 201 2.15 -12.71 3.46
N VAL A 202 1.71 -12.58 2.21
CA VAL A 202 0.28 -12.52 1.85
C VAL A 202 -0.42 -13.84 2.20
N VAL A 203 0.16 -14.98 1.81
CA VAL A 203 -0.39 -16.31 2.08
C VAL A 203 -0.49 -16.57 3.58
N GLN A 204 0.53 -16.22 4.37
CA GLN A 204 0.49 -16.39 5.83
C GLN A 204 -0.57 -15.49 6.48
N CYS A 205 -0.76 -14.26 6.00
CA CYS A 205 -1.85 -13.40 6.45
C CYS A 205 -3.22 -14.02 6.15
N ILE A 206 -3.44 -14.49 4.92
CA ILE A 206 -4.68 -15.16 4.50
C ILE A 206 -4.96 -16.39 5.37
N GLN A 207 -3.95 -17.23 5.61
CA GLN A 207 -4.07 -18.40 6.48
C GLN A 207 -4.42 -18.00 7.92
N TRP A 208 -3.81 -16.94 8.45
CA TRP A 208 -4.14 -16.45 9.80
C TRP A 208 -5.59 -15.98 9.87
N LEU A 209 -6.06 -15.21 8.89
CA LEU A 209 -7.42 -14.71 8.82
C LEU A 209 -8.45 -15.86 8.74
N LYS A 210 -8.20 -16.87 7.91
CA LYS A 210 -9.07 -18.04 7.79
C LYS A 210 -9.06 -18.90 9.06
N ASN A 211 -7.88 -19.21 9.59
CA ASN A 211 -7.73 -20.20 10.67
C ASN A 211 -7.99 -19.63 12.06
N LYS A 212 -7.67 -18.34 12.29
CA LYS A 212 -7.84 -17.69 13.60
C LYS A 212 -9.11 -16.87 13.65
N LEU A 213 -9.31 -15.98 12.68
CA LEU A 213 -10.50 -15.11 12.67
C LEU A 213 -11.75 -15.86 12.20
N GLY A 214 -11.58 -16.90 11.36
CA GLY A 214 -12.69 -17.73 10.88
C GLY A 214 -13.54 -17.05 9.81
N ILE A 215 -12.96 -16.09 9.08
CA ILE A 215 -13.64 -15.38 7.99
C ILE A 215 -13.43 -16.08 6.65
N GLU A 216 -14.40 -15.92 5.76
CA GLU A 216 -14.26 -16.35 4.37
C GLU A 216 -13.61 -15.24 3.56
N LEU A 217 -12.67 -15.59 2.70
CA LEU A 217 -11.94 -14.65 1.87
C LEU A 217 -12.19 -14.93 0.40
N PHE A 218 -12.20 -13.87 -0.40
CA PHE A 218 -12.44 -13.90 -1.82
C PHE A 218 -11.43 -13.01 -2.52
N ASN A 219 -10.96 -13.46 -3.68
CA ASN A 219 -10.09 -12.66 -4.53
C ASN A 219 -10.81 -11.41 -5.05
N CYS A 220 -10.02 -10.44 -5.49
CA CYS A 220 -10.50 -9.29 -6.23
C CYS A 220 -10.70 -9.67 -7.70
N ASP A 221 -11.95 -9.65 -8.17
CA ASP A 221 -12.24 -9.63 -9.60
C ASP A 221 -12.00 -8.21 -10.13
N HIS A 222 -11.18 -8.14 -11.17
CA HIS A 222 -10.67 -6.90 -11.76
C HIS A 222 -10.93 -6.83 -13.28
N THR A 223 -11.77 -7.73 -13.81
CA THR A 223 -12.04 -7.86 -15.25
C THR A 223 -12.47 -6.53 -15.88
N ASP A 224 -13.32 -5.77 -15.18
CA ASP A 224 -13.85 -4.50 -15.67
C ASP A 224 -13.02 -3.27 -15.26
N THR A 225 -11.87 -3.45 -14.59
CA THR A 225 -11.08 -2.33 -14.02
C THR A 225 -10.73 -1.29 -15.08
N ILE A 226 -10.20 -1.71 -16.23
CA ILE A 226 -9.79 -0.77 -17.29
C ILE A 226 -11.00 -0.02 -17.86
N ASN A 227 -12.11 -0.73 -18.11
CA ASN A 227 -13.32 -0.14 -18.67
C ASN A 227 -13.94 0.89 -17.72
N LYS A 228 -13.98 0.60 -16.41
CA LYS A 228 -14.49 1.54 -15.40
C LYS A 228 -13.61 2.76 -15.21
N LEU A 229 -12.29 2.60 -15.31
CA LEU A 229 -11.33 3.71 -15.20
C LEU A 229 -11.22 4.58 -16.46
N LYS A 230 -11.78 4.12 -17.59
CA LYS A 230 -11.89 4.89 -18.84
C LYS A 230 -13.19 5.70 -18.94
N ASP A 231 -14.07 5.63 -17.95
CA ASP A 231 -15.34 6.38 -17.97
C ASP A 231 -15.06 7.90 -17.94
N GLU A 232 -15.35 8.58 -19.07
CA GLU A 232 -15.10 10.00 -19.29
C GLU A 232 -15.85 10.93 -18.31
N ASN A 233 -16.83 10.41 -17.56
CA ASN A 233 -17.59 11.19 -16.60
C ASN A 233 -16.82 11.46 -15.29
N ASP A 234 -15.70 10.78 -15.04
CA ASP A 234 -14.88 10.96 -13.84
C ASP A 234 -13.49 11.55 -14.16
N ASN A 235 -13.33 12.84 -13.88
CA ASN A 235 -12.07 13.54 -14.08
C ASN A 235 -11.06 13.36 -12.92
N THR A 236 -11.41 12.66 -11.84
CA THR A 236 -10.59 12.58 -10.62
C THR A 236 -9.61 11.42 -10.62
N VAL A 237 -9.86 10.38 -11.42
CA VAL A 237 -9.01 9.19 -11.52
C VAL A 237 -8.79 8.86 -12.99
N LYS A 238 -7.53 8.74 -13.41
CA LYS A 238 -7.16 8.49 -14.80
C LYS A 238 -6.08 7.43 -14.89
N ILE A 239 -6.14 6.61 -15.93
CA ILE A 239 -5.00 5.75 -16.28
C ILE A 239 -3.84 6.66 -16.71
N TYR A 240 -2.66 6.49 -16.11
CA TYR A 240 -1.45 7.27 -16.37
C TYR A 240 -0.42 6.52 -17.24
N LYS A 241 -0.40 5.18 -17.13
CA LYS A 241 0.34 4.29 -18.03
C LYS A 241 -0.32 2.92 -18.08
N GLN A 242 -0.12 2.19 -19.17
CA GLN A 242 -0.57 0.80 -19.30
C GLN A 242 0.46 -0.04 -20.03
N MET A 243 0.74 -1.24 -19.52
CA MET A 243 1.53 -2.23 -20.25
C MET A 243 0.59 -3.14 -21.02
N MET A 244 0.90 -3.37 -22.28
CA MET A 244 0.15 -4.28 -23.14
C MET A 244 1.07 -5.37 -23.67
N VAL A 245 0.56 -6.60 -23.68
CA VAL A 245 1.17 -7.76 -24.32
C VAL A 245 0.17 -8.30 -25.35
N LEU A 246 0.56 -8.29 -26.62
CA LEU A 246 -0.22 -8.88 -27.70
C LEU A 246 -0.11 -10.41 -27.66
N SER A 247 -1.12 -11.09 -28.20
CA SER A 247 -1.12 -12.55 -28.39
C SER A 247 0.05 -13.09 -29.21
N SER A 248 0.72 -12.24 -30.00
CA SER A 248 1.94 -12.57 -30.74
C SER A 248 3.23 -12.52 -29.89
N GLY A 249 3.14 -12.14 -28.62
CA GLY A 249 4.27 -11.95 -27.70
C GLY A 249 4.92 -10.56 -27.79
N GLY A 250 4.49 -9.70 -28.72
CA GLY A 250 4.92 -8.29 -28.78
C GLY A 250 4.38 -7.50 -27.59
N ALA A 251 5.21 -6.61 -27.02
CA ALA A 251 4.86 -5.91 -25.79
C ALA A 251 5.21 -4.42 -25.88
N ALA A 252 4.35 -3.55 -25.35
CA ALA A 252 4.53 -2.10 -25.36
C ALA A 252 4.02 -1.45 -24.06
N GLU A 253 4.74 -0.46 -23.54
CA GLU A 253 4.26 0.40 -22.45
C GLU A 253 3.77 1.73 -23.03
N LEU A 254 2.50 2.04 -22.79
CA LEU A 254 1.82 3.23 -23.28
C LEU A 254 1.72 4.25 -22.16
N THR A 255 2.07 5.50 -22.45
CA THR A 255 1.93 6.63 -21.54
C THR A 255 1.03 7.65 -22.20
N ALA A 256 -0.14 7.97 -21.61
CA ALA A 256 -0.99 9.00 -22.19
C ALA A 256 -0.32 10.37 -22.11
N ALA A 257 -0.39 11.12 -23.22
CA ALA A 257 -0.22 12.57 -23.17
C ALA A 257 -1.42 13.18 -22.40
N GLN A 258 -1.19 14.25 -21.63
CA GLN A 258 -2.24 14.89 -20.84
C GLN A 258 -3.52 15.12 -21.67
N GLY A 259 -4.64 14.54 -21.21
CA GLY A 259 -5.97 14.80 -21.77
C GLY A 259 -6.35 14.05 -23.05
N ARG A 260 -5.68 12.94 -23.41
CA ARG A 260 -6.15 12.03 -24.46
C ARG A 260 -6.45 10.63 -23.91
N ASP A 261 -7.49 10.01 -24.47
CA ASP A 261 -7.78 8.60 -24.21
C ASP A 261 -6.64 7.69 -24.65
N TYR A 262 -6.50 6.56 -23.97
CA TYR A 262 -5.66 5.46 -24.44
C TYR A 262 -6.35 4.76 -25.60
N LEU A 263 -6.33 5.40 -26.76
CA LEU A 263 -6.26 4.62 -27.99
C LEU A 263 -4.84 4.07 -28.08
N LEU A 264 -4.73 2.78 -28.39
CA LEU A 264 -3.46 2.15 -28.73
C LEU A 264 -2.78 3.02 -29.80
N PRO A 265 -1.57 3.59 -29.60
CA PRO A 265 -1.03 4.58 -30.52
C PRO A 265 -1.03 4.08 -31.96
N PHE A 266 -0.80 2.79 -32.21
CA PHE A 266 -0.90 2.23 -33.56
C PHE A 266 -2.34 1.87 -34.00
N ILE A 267 -3.23 1.39 -33.12
CA ILE A 267 -4.62 1.06 -33.52
C ILE A 267 -5.43 2.34 -33.72
N GLY A 268 -5.29 3.32 -32.82
CA GLY A 268 -5.88 4.65 -32.94
C GLY A 268 -5.41 5.35 -34.19
N GLU A 269 -4.09 5.40 -34.44
CA GLU A 269 -3.54 5.96 -35.68
C GLU A 269 -4.00 5.19 -36.93
N LEU A 270 -4.15 3.86 -36.88
CA LEU A 270 -4.68 3.07 -37.99
C LEU A 270 -6.17 3.29 -38.22
N ARG A 271 -6.99 3.40 -37.17
CA ARG A 271 -8.41 3.75 -37.27
C ARG A 271 -8.58 5.17 -37.81
N GLU A 272 -7.76 6.11 -37.34
CA GLU A 272 -7.73 7.48 -37.83
C GLU A 272 -7.32 7.51 -39.31
N LEU A 273 -6.29 6.76 -39.71
CA LEU A 273 -5.89 6.59 -41.11
C LEU A 273 -7.01 6.02 -41.99
N ILE A 274 -7.71 4.97 -41.53
CA ILE A 274 -8.85 4.39 -42.24
C ILE A 274 -9.97 5.42 -42.40
N ASN A 275 -10.26 6.19 -41.34
CA ASN A 275 -11.30 7.21 -41.35
C ASN A 275 -10.95 8.43 -42.23
N GLU A 276 -9.72 8.93 -42.15
CA GLU A 276 -9.24 10.05 -42.97
C GLU A 276 -9.20 9.70 -44.47
N ASN A 277 -9.01 8.42 -44.80
CA ASN A 277 -8.92 7.93 -46.17
C ASN A 277 -10.15 7.09 -46.57
N LYS A 278 -11.31 7.39 -45.98
CA LYS A 278 -12.54 6.61 -46.14
C LYS A 278 -12.90 6.31 -47.60
N ASP A 279 -12.76 7.28 -48.51
CA ASP A 279 -13.06 7.10 -49.94
C ASP A 279 -12.15 6.06 -50.65
N LEU A 280 -10.95 5.81 -50.11
CA LEU A 280 -10.04 4.78 -50.62
C LEU A 280 -10.40 3.40 -50.04
N PHE A 281 -10.73 3.34 -48.75
CA PHE A 281 -11.11 2.10 -48.08
C PHE A 281 -12.53 1.63 -48.44
N ASP A 282 -13.45 2.55 -48.75
CA ASP A 282 -14.82 2.23 -49.18
C ASP A 282 -14.88 1.66 -50.61
N LYS A 283 -13.78 1.74 -51.38
CA LYS A 283 -13.67 1.11 -52.71
C LYS A 283 -13.48 -0.40 -52.64
N ASP A 284 -12.95 -0.91 -51.51
CA ASP A 284 -12.76 -2.34 -51.28
C ASP A 284 -13.23 -2.68 -49.86
N PRO A 285 -14.55 -2.93 -49.69
CA PRO A 285 -15.15 -3.17 -48.39
C PRO A 285 -14.56 -4.39 -47.67
N ASP A 286 -14.11 -5.40 -48.42
CA ASP A 286 -13.56 -6.63 -47.85
C ASP A 286 -12.21 -6.37 -47.17
N ILE A 287 -11.35 -5.54 -47.78
CA ILE A 287 -10.08 -5.13 -47.18
C ILE A 287 -10.31 -4.26 -45.94
N LYS A 288 -11.27 -3.33 -46.01
CA LYS A 288 -11.64 -2.48 -44.88
C LYS A 288 -12.14 -3.32 -43.70
N GLN A 289 -13.07 -4.24 -43.95
CA GLN A 289 -13.61 -5.11 -42.91
C GLN A 289 -12.54 -6.03 -42.31
N LEU A 290 -11.63 -6.57 -43.12
CA LEU A 290 -10.52 -7.39 -42.65
C LEU A 290 -9.58 -6.61 -41.72
N LEU A 291 -9.28 -5.35 -42.04
CA LEU A 291 -8.47 -4.48 -41.19
C LEU A 291 -9.20 -4.10 -39.90
N GLU A 292 -10.46 -3.66 -39.98
CA GLU A 292 -11.26 -3.31 -38.79
C GLU A 292 -11.38 -4.52 -37.84
N GLN A 293 -11.69 -5.70 -38.37
CA GLN A 293 -11.78 -6.93 -37.59
C GLN A 293 -10.44 -7.34 -36.99
N TYR A 294 -9.33 -7.17 -37.72
CA TYR A 294 -8.00 -7.40 -37.16
C TYR A 294 -7.69 -6.43 -36.00
N LEU A 295 -8.09 -5.16 -36.10
CA LEU A 295 -7.90 -4.19 -35.02
C LEU A 295 -8.76 -4.54 -33.79
N ASP A 296 -10.02 -4.91 -33.99
CA ASP A 296 -10.94 -5.36 -32.95
C ASP A 296 -10.39 -6.62 -32.23
N ASP A 297 -9.97 -7.63 -32.99
CA ASP A 297 -9.38 -8.88 -32.45
C ASP A 297 -8.11 -8.60 -31.63
N LYS A 298 -7.30 -7.61 -32.03
CA LYS A 298 -6.08 -7.23 -31.28
C LYS A 298 -6.41 -6.46 -30.01
N GLU A 299 -7.49 -5.67 -29.99
CA GLU A 299 -7.98 -5.01 -28.79
C GLU A 299 -8.60 -6.01 -27.81
N GLU A 300 -9.37 -6.99 -28.31
CA GLU A 300 -9.99 -8.04 -27.47
C GLU A 300 -8.99 -9.05 -26.91
N THR A 301 -7.94 -9.41 -27.67
CA THR A 301 -6.97 -10.45 -27.25
C THR A 301 -5.73 -9.91 -26.53
N ALA A 302 -5.63 -8.60 -26.32
CA ALA A 302 -4.51 -7.98 -25.63
C ALA A 302 -4.58 -8.23 -24.12
N ASP A 303 -3.47 -8.68 -23.54
CA ASP A 303 -3.32 -8.82 -22.09
C ASP A 303 -2.68 -7.56 -21.51
N TYR A 304 -3.21 -7.12 -20.36
CA TYR A 304 -2.77 -5.93 -19.64
C TYR A 304 -2.23 -6.35 -18.28
N PRO A 305 -0.96 -6.78 -18.16
CA PRO A 305 -0.44 -7.32 -16.90
C PRO A 305 -0.40 -6.28 -15.77
N TYR A 306 -0.25 -5.00 -16.11
CA TYR A 306 -0.38 -3.91 -15.14
C TYR A 306 -0.78 -2.58 -15.77
N ILE A 307 -1.39 -1.74 -14.94
CA ILE A 307 -1.68 -0.33 -15.24
C ILE A 307 -1.13 0.58 -14.14
N TYR A 308 -0.89 1.84 -14.44
CA TYR A 308 -0.67 2.90 -13.49
C TYR A 308 -1.87 3.81 -13.50
N VAL A 309 -2.44 4.08 -12.35
CA VAL A 309 -3.62 4.92 -12.17
C VAL A 309 -3.22 6.13 -11.33
N SER A 310 -3.58 7.31 -11.79
CA SER A 310 -3.31 8.59 -11.14
C SER A 310 -4.60 9.14 -10.54
N TRP A 311 -4.55 9.49 -9.27
CA TRP A 311 -5.59 10.29 -8.62
C TRP A 311 -5.20 11.77 -8.71
N GLU A 312 -6.00 12.53 -9.43
CA GLU A 312 -5.84 13.97 -9.59
C GLU A 312 -6.55 14.68 -8.43
N GLN A 313 -5.79 15.46 -7.67
CA GLN A 313 -6.27 16.29 -6.57
C GLN A 313 -6.23 17.76 -6.98
N PRO A 314 -7.03 18.64 -6.34
CA PRO A 314 -6.99 20.08 -6.65
C PRO A 314 -5.60 20.69 -6.53
N VAL A 315 -4.76 20.14 -5.64
CA VAL A 315 -3.37 20.54 -5.47
C VAL A 315 -2.47 19.48 -6.09
N ALA A 316 -1.71 19.84 -7.14
CA ALA A 316 -0.85 18.90 -7.86
C ALA A 316 0.16 18.14 -6.96
N SER A 317 0.61 18.75 -5.87
CA SER A 317 1.50 18.11 -4.88
C SER A 317 0.83 17.05 -3.99
N GLN A 318 -0.47 16.84 -4.18
CA GLN A 318 -1.26 15.78 -3.55
C GLN A 318 -1.64 14.68 -4.56
N ASN A 319 -1.37 14.87 -5.85
CA ASN A 319 -1.58 13.81 -6.84
C ASN A 319 -0.72 12.60 -6.51
N TYR A 320 -1.26 11.42 -6.73
CA TYR A 320 -0.53 10.18 -6.46
C TYR A 320 -0.86 9.11 -7.49
N ILE A 321 0.11 8.20 -7.65
CA ILE A 321 0.04 7.12 -8.63
C ILE A 321 0.04 5.79 -7.88
N VAL A 322 -0.84 4.89 -8.32
CA VAL A 322 -0.88 3.50 -7.89
C VAL A 322 -0.66 2.63 -9.11
N LYS A 323 0.37 1.77 -9.07
CA LYS A 323 0.53 0.70 -10.05
C LYS A 323 -0.34 -0.48 -9.62
N ILE A 324 -1.28 -0.88 -10.46
CA ILE A 324 -2.12 -2.07 -10.27
C ILE A 324 -1.53 -3.18 -11.13
N THR A 325 -1.08 -4.25 -10.49
CA THR A 325 -0.61 -5.46 -11.17
C THR A 325 -1.67 -6.52 -11.01
N PHE A 326 -2.18 -7.02 -12.13
CA PHE A 326 -3.22 -8.04 -12.16
C PHE A 326 -2.58 -9.42 -12.13
N ASP A 327 -3.29 -10.37 -11.53
CA ASP A 327 -2.85 -11.77 -11.41
C ASP A 327 -1.39 -11.96 -10.97
N TYR A 328 -0.93 -11.12 -10.03
CA TYR A 328 0.42 -11.19 -9.52
C TYR A 328 0.59 -12.44 -8.64
N LEU A 329 1.74 -13.12 -8.79
CA LEU A 329 2.11 -14.39 -8.11
C LEU A 329 1.31 -15.61 -8.58
N GLN A 330 1.65 -16.80 -8.08
CA GLN A 330 1.03 -18.06 -8.54
C GLN A 330 -0.47 -18.15 -8.20
N TYR A 331 -0.95 -17.32 -7.27
CA TYR A 331 -2.31 -17.34 -6.72
C TYR A 331 -3.25 -16.27 -7.31
N ARG A 332 -2.81 -15.55 -8.35
CA ARG A 332 -3.63 -14.53 -9.05
C ARG A 332 -4.14 -13.41 -8.14
N TYR A 333 -3.26 -12.86 -7.31
CA TYR A 333 -3.62 -11.74 -6.44
C TYR A 333 -3.43 -10.40 -7.16
N THR A 334 -4.46 -9.56 -7.16
CA THR A 334 -4.29 -8.15 -7.54
C THR A 334 -3.37 -7.47 -6.54
N THR A 335 -2.33 -6.80 -7.01
CA THR A 335 -1.37 -6.09 -6.14
C THR A 335 -1.32 -4.62 -6.51
N LEU A 336 -1.51 -3.76 -5.50
CA LEU A 336 -1.36 -2.33 -5.59
C LEU A 336 0.01 -1.91 -5.09
N GLN A 337 0.77 -1.18 -5.91
CA GLN A 337 2.01 -0.54 -5.51
C GLN A 337 1.81 0.98 -5.45
N HIS A 338 1.95 1.51 -4.24
CA HIS A 338 1.75 2.91 -3.91
C HIS A 338 3.02 3.72 -4.19
N LEU A 339 3.00 4.52 -5.25
CA LEU A 339 4.13 5.36 -5.63
C LEU A 339 4.03 6.73 -4.98
N THR A 340 5.08 7.15 -4.28
CA THR A 340 5.09 8.42 -3.54
C THR A 340 5.29 9.62 -4.46
N GLY A 341 6.11 9.50 -5.52
CA GLY A 341 6.35 10.59 -6.48
C GLY A 341 6.68 11.91 -5.77
N THR A 342 5.93 12.96 -6.08
CA THR A 342 5.98 14.28 -5.42
C THR A 342 4.93 14.47 -4.32
N CYS A 343 4.09 13.45 -4.07
CA CYS A 343 3.01 13.51 -3.09
C CYS A 343 3.57 13.65 -1.67
N LYS A 344 3.07 14.64 -0.93
CA LYS A 344 3.46 14.88 0.47
C LYS A 344 2.59 14.15 1.49
N ASP A 345 1.46 13.59 1.06
CA ASP A 345 0.66 12.72 1.92
C ASP A 345 1.31 11.33 2.01
N LEU A 346 1.85 11.05 3.20
CA LEU A 346 2.51 9.80 3.54
C LEU A 346 1.71 9.00 4.57
N GLY A 347 0.41 9.29 4.70
CA GLY A 347 -0.53 8.56 5.52
C GLY A 347 -1.27 7.47 4.75
N MET A 348 -2.00 6.64 5.51
CA MET A 348 -2.82 5.56 4.99
C MET A 348 -4.08 6.04 4.24
N GLU A 349 -4.48 7.30 4.41
CA GLU A 349 -5.69 7.85 3.79
C GLU A 349 -5.67 7.74 2.27
N ARG A 350 -4.50 7.90 1.66
CA ARG A 350 -4.29 7.66 0.24
C ARG A 350 -4.62 6.23 -0.19
N MET A 351 -4.19 5.24 0.61
CA MET A 351 -4.49 3.83 0.35
C MET A 351 -5.98 3.57 0.53
N ASN A 352 -6.57 4.15 1.58
CA ASN A 352 -8.02 4.07 1.85
C ASN A 352 -8.83 4.65 0.69
N ASN A 353 -8.45 5.82 0.18
CA ASN A 353 -9.11 6.48 -0.94
C ASN A 353 -9.02 5.66 -2.23
N ALA A 354 -7.84 5.11 -2.53
CA ALA A 354 -7.65 4.28 -3.72
C ALA A 354 -8.53 3.03 -3.68
N ILE A 355 -8.51 2.27 -2.57
CA ILE A 355 -9.31 1.05 -2.47
C ILE A 355 -10.81 1.35 -2.42
N GLU A 356 -11.22 2.42 -1.72
CA GLU A 356 -12.61 2.84 -1.66
C GLU A 356 -13.14 3.22 -3.05
N TYR A 357 -12.35 3.93 -3.84
CA TYR A 357 -12.69 4.30 -5.21
C TYR A 357 -12.83 3.07 -6.12
N LEU A 358 -11.82 2.20 -6.12
CA LEU A 358 -11.78 1.02 -6.99
C LEU A 358 -12.97 0.09 -6.71
N CYS A 359 -13.38 -0.05 -5.45
CA CYS A 359 -14.55 -0.86 -5.12
C CYS A 359 -15.88 -0.15 -5.40
N LYS A 360 -16.00 1.16 -5.14
CA LYS A 360 -17.25 1.91 -5.40
C LYS A 360 -17.56 2.07 -6.89
N SER A 361 -16.53 2.26 -7.72
CA SER A 361 -16.68 2.33 -9.18
C SER A 361 -17.06 0.98 -9.80
N GLY A 362 -16.97 -0.12 -9.05
CA GLY A 362 -17.10 -1.47 -9.57
C GLY A 362 -15.88 -1.93 -10.37
N SER A 363 -14.76 -1.18 -10.32
CA SER A 363 -13.49 -1.64 -10.91
C SER A 363 -13.03 -2.94 -10.25
N PHE A 364 -13.15 -2.99 -8.92
CA PHE A 364 -12.87 -4.16 -8.08
C PHE A 364 -14.16 -4.70 -7.50
N THR A 365 -14.44 -5.98 -7.78
CA THR A 365 -15.62 -6.69 -7.26
C THR A 365 -15.23 -8.02 -6.61
N LYS A 366 -16.18 -8.62 -5.89
CA LYS A 366 -15.97 -9.89 -5.18
C LYS A 366 -15.83 -11.02 -6.20
N GLY A 367 -14.64 -11.62 -6.26
CA GLY A 367 -14.34 -12.75 -7.13
C GLY A 367 -14.48 -14.11 -6.46
N ALA A 368 -13.66 -15.07 -6.91
CA ALA A 368 -13.66 -16.44 -6.42
C ALA A 368 -13.21 -16.55 -4.95
N LYS A 369 -13.80 -17.50 -4.22
CA LYS A 369 -13.43 -17.85 -2.85
C LYS A 369 -12.03 -18.46 -2.81
N ILE A 370 -11.23 -18.09 -1.82
CA ILE A 370 -9.85 -18.57 -1.62
C ILE A 370 -9.64 -19.25 -0.28
#